data_AF-A0A535GSL2-F1
#
_entry.id   AF-A0A535GSL2-F1
#
_cell.length_a   1.000
_cell.length_b   1.000
_cell.length_c   1.000
_cell.angle_alpha   90.00
_cell.angle_beta   90.00
_cell.angle_gamma   90.00
#
_symmetry.space_group_name_H-M   'P 1'
#
loop_
_entity.id
_entity.type
_entity.pdbx_description
1 polymer ?
#
loop_
_entity_poly.entity_id
_entity_poly.type
_entity_poly.pdbx_seq_one_letter_code
_entity_poly.pdbx_strand_id
1 'polypeptide(L)'
;MRVVLGTQGHGYYANAASGYAGNFVELQENGTTVFAISGSGGGTANTVSTSLNIAQSGSTTFSTGTGQVSLNGNTVLADAKTLTAGGTTSTFNFSASTAQFDTSSGQVNLNGNTVLAQNKSLSVAAGSTGNIDFSNSSGTFSTSSGTNTLNGNVSITANKTFAQNGTGTFSTGSGANSLNGDVTVASGKTITAAQNVTTGTAVNLTNAGTQTTGKVLNIDTGAGAFSTNGGGVSVTSTGAFTGTLARLTANSTTSGTVLGIQATALATGKAIDVDLGTGVYTGTGAINVTANSASSGTLVNISGTSLGGNNGTGVKIATGTPTGTDPTITKALALALGNTSTAGTGLYINAGSSYQGNLIDARVNAVSVFTVAQGASAAAVTVGGSATFSTGTGAVTLNGNTSTASGVTITAGSGITTTTAVTIATGSLSTGTALSVTTGNGAFSTAGAVKIDGGTGVFTGTLTQITGNSSTAGTLVGISGTGLT
;
A
#
# COMPACT_ATOMS: atom_id res chain seq x y z
N MET A 1 -59.70 -96.46 19.63
CA MET A 1 -60.78 -96.56 20.64
C MET A 1 -61.72 -95.38 20.41
N ARG A 2 -63.02 -95.57 20.21
CA ARG A 2 -63.99 -94.46 20.03
C ARG A 2 -64.75 -94.29 21.35
N VAL A 3 -64.58 -93.16 22.01
CA VAL A 3 -65.29 -92.81 23.25
C VAL A 3 -66.26 -91.69 22.97
N VAL A 4 -67.50 -91.83 23.42
CA VAL A 4 -68.50 -90.76 23.42
C VAL A 4 -68.72 -90.34 24.87
N LEU A 5 -68.48 -89.07 25.17
CA LEU A 5 -68.57 -88.50 26.51
C LEU A 5 -69.78 -87.55 26.61
N GLY A 6 -70.35 -87.45 27.81
CA GLY A 6 -71.39 -86.48 28.16
C GLY A 6 -70.80 -85.12 28.57
N THR A 7 -71.49 -84.36 29.42
CA THR A 7 -71.09 -83.00 29.81
C THR A 7 -69.93 -82.94 30.81
N GLN A 8 -69.63 -84.03 31.53
CA GLN A 8 -68.48 -84.15 32.44
C GLN A 8 -67.93 -85.59 32.48
N GLY A 9 -66.61 -85.75 32.53
CA GLY A 9 -65.93 -87.04 32.64
C GLY A 9 -64.58 -87.07 31.90
N HIS A 10 -63.73 -88.06 32.20
CA HIS A 10 -62.47 -88.29 31.49
C HIS A 10 -62.67 -89.29 30.35
N GLY A 11 -62.30 -88.91 29.12
CA GLY A 11 -62.24 -89.85 27.98
C GLY A 11 -61.19 -90.94 28.13
N TYR A 12 -60.14 -90.63 28.89
CA TYR A 12 -59.05 -91.51 29.25
C TYR A 12 -58.40 -90.95 30.53
N TYR A 13 -58.15 -91.82 31.51
CA TYR A 13 -57.47 -91.47 32.76
C TYR A 13 -56.40 -92.51 33.07
N ALA A 14 -55.14 -92.06 33.13
CA ALA A 14 -54.00 -92.87 33.55
C ALA A 14 -53.33 -92.16 34.72
N ASN A 15 -53.11 -92.91 35.80
CA ASN A 15 -52.43 -92.43 37.01
C ASN A 15 -51.39 -93.46 37.43
N ALA A 16 -50.20 -93.00 37.77
CA ALA A 16 -49.11 -93.86 38.20
C ALA A 16 -48.48 -93.32 39.48
N ALA A 17 -47.87 -94.21 40.26
CA ALA A 17 -47.17 -93.84 41.49
C ALA A 17 -45.94 -92.94 41.19
N SER A 18 -45.53 -92.15 42.18
CA SER A 18 -44.30 -91.36 42.11
C SER A 18 -43.10 -92.24 41.72
N GLY A 19 -42.34 -91.83 40.70
CA GLY A 19 -41.21 -92.61 40.17
C GLY A 19 -41.54 -93.50 38.97
N TYR A 20 -42.78 -93.52 38.48
CA TYR A 20 -43.13 -94.23 37.25
C TYR A 20 -42.34 -93.69 36.04
N ALA A 21 -41.61 -94.57 35.36
CA ALA A 21 -40.69 -94.25 34.28
C ALA A 21 -41.18 -94.66 32.88
N GLY A 22 -42.45 -95.08 32.75
CA GLY A 22 -43.06 -95.46 31.46
C GLY A 22 -43.85 -94.32 30.81
N ASN A 23 -44.49 -94.62 29.68
CA ASN A 23 -45.36 -93.66 28.97
C ASN A 23 -46.82 -93.80 29.45
N PHE A 24 -47.46 -92.68 29.77
CA PHE A 24 -48.91 -92.63 30.02
C PHE A 24 -49.71 -92.85 28.74
N VAL A 25 -49.20 -92.39 27.60
CA VAL A 25 -49.75 -92.63 26.27
C VAL A 25 -48.59 -92.98 25.35
N GLU A 26 -48.74 -94.02 24.54
CA GLU A 26 -47.80 -94.37 23.48
C GLU A 26 -48.57 -94.86 22.26
N LEU A 27 -48.28 -94.26 21.11
CA LEU A 27 -48.73 -94.69 19.80
C LEU A 27 -47.50 -95.06 18.99
N GLN A 28 -47.50 -96.24 18.37
CA GLN A 28 -46.39 -96.75 17.57
C GLN A 28 -46.82 -97.04 16.14
N GLU A 29 -45.88 -96.89 15.21
CA GLU A 29 -45.98 -97.35 13.84
C GLU A 29 -44.79 -98.27 13.56
N ASN A 30 -45.04 -99.52 13.13
CA ASN A 30 -44.02 -100.54 12.85
C ASN A 30 -42.97 -100.72 13.97
N GLY A 31 -43.39 -100.63 15.24
CA GLY A 31 -42.53 -100.77 16.41
C GLY A 31 -41.75 -99.52 16.81
N THR A 32 -41.99 -98.39 16.17
CA THR A 32 -41.38 -97.09 16.52
C THR A 32 -42.43 -96.16 17.12
N THR A 33 -42.15 -95.55 18.27
CA THR A 33 -43.04 -94.57 18.90
C THR A 33 -43.14 -93.31 18.05
N VAL A 34 -44.37 -92.96 17.64
CA VAL A 34 -44.68 -91.76 16.84
C VAL A 34 -45.33 -90.66 17.65
N PHE A 35 -45.96 -90.99 18.79
CA PHE A 35 -46.45 -90.05 19.77
C PHE A 35 -46.38 -90.66 21.17
N ALA A 36 -45.88 -89.92 22.15
CA ALA A 36 -45.90 -90.34 23.54
C ALA A 36 -46.07 -89.19 24.53
N ILE A 37 -46.70 -89.51 25.67
CA ILE A 37 -46.71 -88.67 26.87
C ILE A 37 -45.97 -89.44 27.97
N SER A 38 -44.82 -88.93 28.39
CA SER A 38 -43.98 -89.63 29.37
C SER A 38 -44.48 -89.43 30.81
N GLY A 39 -44.26 -90.44 31.65
CA GLY A 39 -44.24 -90.31 33.10
C GLY A 39 -42.85 -89.92 33.60
N SER A 40 -42.78 -88.99 34.54
CA SER A 40 -41.52 -88.55 35.12
C SER A 40 -41.10 -89.48 36.25
N GLY A 41 -40.10 -90.31 35.95
CA GLY A 41 -39.30 -90.92 37.00
C GLY A 41 -38.54 -89.84 37.77
N GLY A 42 -39.05 -89.43 38.93
CA GLY A 42 -38.32 -88.80 40.04
C GLY A 42 -37.29 -87.70 39.73
N GLY A 43 -37.51 -86.81 38.75
CA GLY A 43 -36.63 -85.64 38.54
C GLY A 43 -36.56 -85.07 37.11
N THR A 44 -37.08 -85.78 36.11
CA THR A 44 -37.20 -85.27 34.73
C THR A 44 -38.57 -84.64 34.48
N ALA A 45 -38.68 -83.68 33.57
CA ALA A 45 -39.99 -83.13 33.19
C ALA A 45 -40.76 -84.14 32.34
N ASN A 46 -42.08 -84.24 32.54
CA ASN A 46 -42.94 -84.96 31.59
C ASN A 46 -42.82 -84.29 30.21
N THR A 47 -42.76 -85.09 29.17
CA THR A 47 -42.69 -84.59 27.79
C THR A 47 -43.85 -85.13 26.98
N VAL A 48 -44.28 -84.31 26.02
CA VAL A 48 -45.07 -84.77 24.89
C VAL A 48 -44.09 -84.85 23.72
N SER A 49 -43.91 -86.04 23.15
CA SER A 49 -42.98 -86.28 22.05
C SER A 49 -43.74 -86.78 20.83
N THR A 50 -43.35 -86.32 19.64
CA THR A 50 -43.90 -86.77 18.35
C THR A 50 -42.79 -86.76 17.30
N SER A 51 -42.78 -87.77 16.41
CA SER A 51 -41.96 -87.77 15.20
C SER A 51 -42.73 -87.30 13.95
N LEU A 52 -44.03 -87.03 14.12
CA LEU A 52 -44.92 -86.51 13.08
C LEU A 52 -45.09 -85.00 13.17
N ASN A 53 -45.56 -84.39 12.08
CA ASN A 53 -45.93 -82.98 12.02
C ASN A 53 -47.15 -82.67 12.89
N ILE A 54 -47.15 -81.49 13.51
CA ILE A 54 -48.31 -80.92 14.19
C ILE A 54 -48.94 -79.88 13.26
N ALA A 55 -50.21 -80.05 12.89
CA ALA A 55 -50.97 -79.06 12.12
C ALA A 55 -52.11 -78.50 12.98
N GLN A 56 -52.09 -77.19 13.23
CA GLN A 56 -53.15 -76.47 13.96
C GLN A 56 -53.85 -75.52 12.98
N SER A 57 -55.08 -75.86 12.59
CA SER A 57 -55.89 -75.08 11.64
C SER A 57 -57.03 -74.32 12.34
N GLY A 58 -57.40 -73.15 11.80
CA GLY A 58 -58.47 -72.29 12.34
C GLY A 58 -57.98 -71.20 13.30
N SER A 59 -58.89 -70.34 13.77
CA SER A 59 -58.57 -69.23 14.69
C SER A 59 -58.34 -69.74 16.12
N THR A 60 -57.17 -70.33 16.35
CA THR A 60 -56.78 -70.93 17.63
C THR A 60 -55.42 -70.38 18.07
N THR A 61 -55.15 -70.38 19.37
CA THR A 61 -53.89 -69.92 19.94
C THR A 61 -53.06 -71.12 20.39
N PHE A 62 -51.74 -71.07 20.20
CA PHE A 62 -50.81 -71.95 20.88
C PHE A 62 -50.28 -71.24 22.14
N SER A 63 -50.85 -71.57 23.30
CA SER A 63 -50.43 -70.99 24.57
C SER A 63 -49.34 -71.85 25.22
N THR A 64 -48.29 -71.22 25.72
CA THR A 64 -47.21 -71.87 26.48
C THR A 64 -47.23 -71.45 27.95
N GLY A 65 -46.41 -72.10 28.79
CA GLY A 65 -46.09 -71.58 30.11
C GLY A 65 -45.22 -70.32 30.06
N THR A 66 -44.78 -69.84 31.22
CA THR A 66 -43.89 -68.66 31.37
C THR A 66 -42.40 -68.97 31.25
N GLY A 67 -42.05 -70.24 31.06
CA GLY A 67 -40.66 -70.68 30.85
C GLY A 67 -40.16 -70.37 29.44
N GLN A 68 -38.89 -70.72 29.19
CA GLN A 68 -38.28 -70.59 27.88
C GLN A 68 -38.98 -71.48 26.85
N VAL A 69 -39.24 -70.92 25.66
CA VAL A 69 -39.66 -71.67 24.47
C VAL A 69 -38.48 -71.69 23.50
N SER A 70 -37.92 -72.87 23.23
CA SER A 70 -36.83 -73.04 22.28
C SER A 70 -37.35 -73.52 20.92
N LEU A 71 -37.04 -72.79 19.86
CA LEU A 71 -37.34 -73.15 18.46
C LEU A 71 -36.03 -73.50 17.76
N ASN A 72 -35.75 -74.79 17.59
CA ASN A 72 -34.45 -75.27 17.11
C ASN A 72 -34.32 -75.32 15.57
N GLY A 73 -35.42 -75.09 14.85
CA GLY A 73 -35.47 -75.07 13.38
C GLY A 73 -35.80 -73.69 12.83
N ASN A 74 -35.76 -73.58 11.50
CA ASN A 74 -36.17 -72.36 10.82
C ASN A 74 -37.61 -71.99 11.18
N THR A 75 -37.81 -70.76 11.64
CA THR A 75 -39.13 -70.22 11.98
C THR A 75 -39.53 -69.24 10.90
N VAL A 76 -40.63 -69.53 10.19
CA VAL A 76 -41.18 -68.67 9.14
C VAL A 76 -42.56 -68.19 9.59
N LEU A 77 -42.78 -66.88 9.56
CA LEU A 77 -44.11 -66.31 9.67
C LEU A 77 -44.78 -66.33 8.29
N ALA A 78 -46.06 -66.67 8.24
CA ALA A 78 -46.84 -66.56 7.01
C ALA A 78 -46.98 -65.10 6.57
N ASP A 79 -47.39 -64.89 5.32
CA ASP A 79 -47.63 -63.55 4.79
C ASP A 79 -48.62 -62.74 5.65
N ALA A 80 -48.37 -61.43 5.75
CA ALA A 80 -49.12 -60.47 6.55
C ALA A 80 -49.27 -60.87 8.04
N LYS A 81 -48.36 -61.67 8.59
CA LYS A 81 -48.28 -61.96 10.04
C LYS A 81 -47.20 -61.12 10.70
N THR A 82 -47.38 -60.87 11.99
CA THR A 82 -46.47 -60.07 12.82
C THR A 82 -45.91 -60.93 13.93
N LEU A 83 -44.66 -60.68 14.31
CA LEU A 83 -44.11 -61.11 15.58
C LEU A 83 -44.13 -59.91 16.53
N THR A 84 -44.82 -60.04 17.65
CA THR A 84 -45.00 -58.94 18.62
C THR A 84 -44.47 -59.36 19.97
N ALA A 85 -43.54 -58.58 20.53
CA ALA A 85 -43.13 -58.71 21.93
C ALA A 85 -44.17 -57.99 22.80
N GLY A 86 -44.97 -58.74 23.58
CA GLY A 86 -46.00 -58.15 24.45
C GLY A 86 -45.39 -57.56 25.73
N GLY A 87 -45.78 -56.33 26.11
CA GLY A 87 -45.39 -55.68 27.38
C GLY A 87 -44.37 -54.54 27.22
N THR A 88 -44.28 -53.66 28.22
CA THR A 88 -43.44 -52.44 28.21
C THR A 88 -41.94 -52.68 28.41
N THR A 89 -41.54 -53.92 28.76
CA THR A 89 -40.14 -54.30 29.06
C THR A 89 -39.62 -55.44 28.19
N SER A 90 -40.45 -56.00 27.31
CA SER A 90 -40.05 -57.13 26.47
C SER A 90 -39.05 -56.69 25.40
N THR A 91 -37.94 -57.40 25.28
CA THR A 91 -36.89 -57.11 24.29
C THR A 91 -36.87 -58.17 23.20
N PHE A 92 -36.67 -57.72 21.97
CA PHE A 92 -36.28 -58.61 20.88
C PHE A 92 -34.75 -58.67 20.84
N ASN A 93 -34.18 -59.65 21.51
CA ASN A 93 -32.74 -59.70 21.78
C ASN A 93 -32.01 -60.65 20.82
N PHE A 94 -31.20 -60.08 19.93
CA PHE A 94 -30.27 -60.81 19.06
C PHE A 94 -28.79 -60.54 19.36
N SER A 95 -28.46 -60.00 20.55
CA SER A 95 -27.10 -59.56 20.88
C SER A 95 -26.02 -60.65 20.84
N ALA A 96 -26.42 -61.93 20.95
CA ALA A 96 -25.52 -63.08 20.80
C ALA A 96 -25.34 -63.55 19.34
N SER A 97 -26.13 -63.03 18.39
CA SER A 97 -26.01 -63.38 16.97
C SER A 97 -24.76 -62.73 16.37
N THR A 98 -23.98 -63.53 15.64
CA THR A 98 -22.82 -63.06 14.87
C THR A 98 -23.11 -62.89 13.38
N ALA A 99 -24.31 -63.31 12.94
CA ALA A 99 -24.78 -63.18 11.56
C ALA A 99 -25.46 -61.81 11.33
N GLN A 100 -25.74 -61.51 10.06
CA GLN A 100 -26.45 -60.31 9.65
C GLN A 100 -27.91 -60.34 10.16
N PHE A 101 -28.39 -59.19 10.63
CA PHE A 101 -29.83 -58.97 10.84
C PHE A 101 -30.38 -58.33 9.58
N ASP A 102 -31.00 -59.14 8.72
CA ASP A 102 -31.67 -58.67 7.51
C ASP A 102 -33.06 -58.13 7.85
N THR A 103 -33.38 -56.95 7.35
CA THR A 103 -34.71 -56.35 7.43
C THR A 103 -35.43 -56.42 6.08
N SER A 104 -36.66 -55.91 6.00
CA SER A 104 -37.32 -55.76 4.70
C SER A 104 -36.50 -54.87 3.76
N SER A 105 -36.65 -55.08 2.46
CA SER A 105 -36.12 -54.18 1.43
C SER A 105 -36.91 -52.87 1.31
N GLY A 106 -37.98 -52.73 2.10
CA GLY A 106 -38.82 -51.54 2.15
C GLY A 106 -38.41 -50.59 3.27
N GLN A 107 -39.32 -49.68 3.62
CA GLN A 107 -39.11 -48.75 4.73
C GLN A 107 -39.06 -49.51 6.07
N VAL A 108 -38.03 -49.22 6.87
CA VAL A 108 -37.91 -49.66 8.27
C VAL A 108 -38.17 -48.46 9.17
N ASN A 109 -39.26 -48.50 9.94
CA ASN A 109 -39.61 -47.44 10.89
C ASN A 109 -39.02 -47.70 12.27
N LEU A 110 -38.20 -46.78 12.78
CA LEU A 110 -37.62 -46.81 14.12
C LEU A 110 -38.27 -45.71 14.97
N ASN A 111 -39.28 -46.07 15.75
CA ASN A 111 -40.11 -45.10 16.50
C ASN A 111 -39.48 -44.63 17.82
N GLY A 112 -38.38 -45.23 18.24
CA GLY A 112 -37.65 -44.90 19.46
C GLY A 112 -36.21 -44.48 19.19
N ASN A 113 -35.51 -44.10 20.24
CA ASN A 113 -34.09 -43.78 20.15
C ASN A 113 -33.31 -44.99 19.61
N THR A 114 -32.52 -44.75 18.57
CA THR A 114 -31.61 -45.75 18.02
C THR A 114 -30.21 -45.45 18.54
N VAL A 115 -29.61 -46.40 19.25
CA VAL A 115 -28.27 -46.28 19.82
C VAL A 115 -27.39 -47.36 19.22
N LEU A 116 -26.26 -46.96 18.63
CA LEU A 116 -25.20 -47.90 18.28
C LEU A 116 -24.34 -48.17 19.52
N ALA A 117 -24.02 -49.44 19.74
CA ALA A 117 -23.12 -49.83 20.82
C ALA A 117 -21.71 -49.25 20.63
N GLN A 118 -20.91 -49.23 21.70
CA GLN A 118 -19.52 -48.76 21.64
C GLN A 118 -18.74 -49.47 20.53
N ASN A 119 -17.90 -48.72 19.82
CA ASN A 119 -17.07 -49.20 18.71
C ASN A 119 -17.86 -49.79 17.54
N LYS A 120 -19.11 -49.36 17.33
CA LYS A 120 -19.90 -49.69 16.15
C LYS A 120 -20.08 -48.45 15.28
N SER A 121 -20.17 -48.68 13.97
CA SER A 121 -20.36 -47.65 12.96
C SER A 121 -21.69 -47.85 12.26
N LEU A 122 -22.31 -46.75 11.84
CA LEU A 122 -23.32 -46.79 10.81
C LEU A 122 -22.58 -46.77 9.47
N SER A 123 -22.81 -47.77 8.62
CA SER A 123 -22.19 -47.86 7.30
C SER A 123 -23.26 -48.00 6.23
N VAL A 124 -23.02 -47.38 5.08
CA VAL A 124 -23.82 -47.56 3.87
C VAL A 124 -23.05 -48.47 2.92
N ALA A 125 -23.74 -49.36 2.20
CA ALA A 125 -23.08 -50.31 1.30
C ALA A 125 -22.31 -49.58 0.18
N ALA A 126 -21.17 -50.12 -0.23
CA ALA A 126 -20.37 -49.54 -1.31
C ALA A 126 -21.19 -49.41 -2.61
N GLY A 127 -21.04 -48.28 -3.30
CA GLY A 127 -21.80 -48.00 -4.53
C GLY A 127 -23.26 -47.58 -4.31
N SER A 128 -23.73 -47.45 -3.06
CA SER A 128 -25.07 -46.92 -2.79
C SER A 128 -25.19 -45.47 -3.27
N THR A 129 -26.25 -45.17 -4.01
CA THR A 129 -26.62 -43.80 -4.41
C THR A 129 -27.64 -43.17 -3.46
N GLY A 130 -28.08 -43.92 -2.45
CA GLY A 130 -29.02 -43.46 -1.43
C GLY A 130 -28.37 -42.48 -0.46
N ASN A 131 -29.14 -41.49 -0.01
CA ASN A 131 -28.69 -40.47 0.91
C ASN A 131 -28.91 -40.91 2.36
N ILE A 132 -28.07 -40.44 3.28
CA ILE A 132 -28.47 -40.31 4.68
C ILE A 132 -29.23 -38.98 4.79
N ASP A 133 -30.56 -39.05 4.70
CA ASP A 133 -31.42 -37.87 4.63
C ASP A 133 -31.99 -37.48 6.00
N PHE A 134 -31.63 -36.30 6.48
CA PHE A 134 -32.17 -35.68 7.69
C PHE A 134 -32.95 -34.40 7.40
N SER A 135 -33.34 -34.13 6.15
CA SER A 135 -33.95 -32.88 5.70
C SER A 135 -35.28 -32.53 6.38
N ASN A 136 -36.00 -33.55 6.88
CA ASN A 136 -37.23 -33.36 7.66
C ASN A 136 -36.99 -33.12 9.16
N SER A 137 -35.74 -33.22 9.64
CA SER A 137 -35.39 -32.94 11.03
C SER A 137 -35.30 -31.43 11.28
N SER A 138 -35.94 -30.95 12.35
CA SER A 138 -35.78 -29.58 12.85
C SER A 138 -34.74 -29.47 13.97
N GLY A 139 -34.11 -30.59 14.35
CA GLY A 139 -33.10 -30.64 15.41
C GLY A 139 -31.68 -30.33 14.91
N THR A 140 -30.73 -30.32 15.84
CA THR A 140 -29.30 -30.18 15.51
C THR A 140 -28.72 -31.51 15.06
N PHE A 141 -27.96 -31.50 13.97
CA PHE A 141 -27.06 -32.61 13.65
C PHE A 141 -25.79 -32.49 14.48
N SER A 142 -25.76 -33.18 15.62
CA SER A 142 -24.58 -33.23 16.49
C SER A 142 -23.63 -34.34 16.06
N THR A 143 -22.35 -34.01 15.92
CA THR A 143 -21.29 -34.97 15.60
C THR A 143 -20.33 -35.14 16.78
N SER A 144 -19.28 -35.95 16.60
CA SER A 144 -18.25 -36.14 17.62
C SER A 144 -17.53 -34.81 17.94
N SER A 145 -17.03 -34.67 19.17
CA SER A 145 -16.16 -33.57 19.58
C SER A 145 -14.74 -33.67 19.02
N GLY A 146 -14.41 -34.79 18.36
CA GLY A 146 -13.14 -35.00 17.68
C GLY A 146 -13.12 -34.42 16.26
N THR A 147 -12.16 -34.86 15.47
CA THR A 147 -12.07 -34.47 14.05
C THR A 147 -13.18 -35.13 13.25
N ASN A 148 -13.98 -34.31 12.57
CA ASN A 148 -14.97 -34.79 11.61
C ASN A 148 -14.39 -34.61 10.19
N THR A 149 -14.13 -35.72 9.48
CA THR A 149 -13.54 -35.69 8.14
C THR A 149 -14.62 -35.78 7.07
N LEU A 150 -14.67 -34.82 6.15
CA LEU A 150 -15.60 -34.77 5.02
C LEU A 150 -14.81 -34.90 3.72
N ASN A 151 -14.80 -36.09 3.12
CA ASN A 151 -13.97 -36.40 1.95
C ASN A 151 -14.58 -35.92 0.62
N GLY A 152 -15.84 -35.47 0.63
CA GLY A 152 -16.54 -34.92 -0.52
C GLY A 152 -16.71 -33.41 -0.41
N ASN A 153 -17.30 -32.82 -1.45
CA ASN A 153 -17.68 -31.41 -1.45
C ASN A 153 -18.71 -31.15 -0.35
N VAL A 154 -18.53 -30.04 0.38
CA VAL A 154 -19.50 -29.55 1.36
C VAL A 154 -20.23 -28.37 0.75
N SER A 155 -21.54 -28.50 0.55
CA SER A 155 -22.39 -27.43 0.07
C SER A 155 -23.28 -26.91 1.20
N ILE A 156 -23.30 -25.60 1.37
CA ILE A 156 -24.24 -24.92 2.27
C ILE A 156 -25.30 -24.27 1.40
N THR A 157 -26.57 -24.66 1.59
CA THR A 157 -27.69 -24.16 0.79
C THR A 157 -27.87 -22.64 0.95
N ALA A 158 -28.46 -22.00 -0.06
CA ALA A 158 -28.76 -20.58 -0.04
C ALA A 158 -29.44 -20.12 1.27
N ASN A 159 -29.07 -18.93 1.73
CA ASN A 159 -29.59 -18.31 2.95
C ASN A 159 -29.26 -19.07 4.24
N LYS A 160 -28.24 -19.94 4.23
CA LYS A 160 -27.68 -20.58 5.44
C LYS A 160 -26.27 -20.06 5.71
N THR A 161 -25.88 -20.12 6.98
CA THR A 161 -24.60 -19.60 7.47
C THR A 161 -23.65 -20.75 7.77
N PHE A 162 -22.40 -20.63 7.34
CA PHE A 162 -21.30 -21.38 7.93
C PHE A 162 -20.69 -20.55 9.06
N ALA A 163 -20.86 -20.99 10.30
CA ALA A 163 -20.36 -20.28 11.47
C ALA A 163 -19.20 -21.05 12.12
N GLN A 164 -18.01 -20.48 12.10
CA GLN A 164 -16.88 -20.94 12.90
C GLN A 164 -16.83 -20.15 14.20
N ASN A 165 -17.40 -20.71 15.26
CA ASN A 165 -17.38 -20.09 16.58
C ASN A 165 -16.11 -20.49 17.35
N GLY A 166 -15.58 -19.58 18.17
CA GLY A 166 -14.39 -19.81 19.00
C GLY A 166 -13.09 -19.26 18.41
N THR A 167 -11.94 -19.80 18.85
CA THR A 167 -10.59 -19.32 18.51
C THR A 167 -9.87 -20.15 17.45
N GLY A 168 -10.55 -21.15 16.86
CA GLY A 168 -9.99 -21.98 15.79
C GLY A 168 -9.66 -21.18 14.53
N THR A 169 -8.78 -21.71 13.70
CA THR A 169 -8.41 -21.09 12.42
C THR A 169 -9.29 -21.59 11.27
N PHE A 170 -9.60 -20.72 10.31
CA PHE A 170 -10.14 -21.14 9.02
C PHE A 170 -8.97 -21.38 8.07
N SER A 171 -8.61 -22.64 7.85
CA SER A 171 -7.54 -23.00 6.91
C SER A 171 -8.16 -23.41 5.58
N THR A 172 -7.65 -22.86 4.48
CA THR A 172 -8.06 -23.21 3.12
C THR A 172 -6.95 -23.95 2.39
N GLY A 173 -7.27 -24.53 1.24
CA GLY A 173 -6.25 -25.07 0.33
C GLY A 173 -5.37 -23.96 -0.28
N SER A 174 -4.28 -24.35 -0.94
CA SER A 174 -3.36 -23.43 -1.62
C SER A 174 -3.89 -22.85 -2.94
N GLY A 175 -5.08 -23.26 -3.38
CA GLY A 175 -5.75 -22.76 -4.57
C GLY A 175 -6.40 -21.38 -4.40
N ALA A 176 -7.10 -20.94 -5.43
CA ALA A 176 -7.86 -19.69 -5.39
C ALA A 176 -9.03 -19.77 -4.41
N ASN A 177 -9.13 -18.79 -3.51
CA ASN A 177 -10.26 -18.63 -2.59
C ASN A 177 -11.10 -17.44 -3.06
N SER A 178 -12.31 -17.71 -3.58
CA SER A 178 -13.22 -16.66 -4.07
C SER A 178 -14.09 -16.14 -2.94
N LEU A 179 -14.00 -14.84 -2.64
CA LEU A 179 -14.85 -14.14 -1.69
C LEU A 179 -15.70 -13.14 -2.47
N ASN A 180 -16.94 -13.53 -2.79
CA ASN A 180 -17.80 -12.78 -3.71
C ASN A 180 -18.71 -11.76 -3.00
N GLY A 181 -18.74 -11.78 -1.67
CA GLY A 181 -19.47 -10.82 -0.84
C GLY A 181 -18.52 -9.93 -0.05
N ASP A 182 -19.10 -9.07 0.78
CA ASP A 182 -18.33 -8.18 1.65
C ASP A 182 -17.45 -8.97 2.63
N VAL A 183 -16.20 -8.53 2.77
CA VAL A 183 -15.24 -9.10 3.70
C VAL A 183 -14.93 -8.07 4.78
N THR A 184 -15.41 -8.32 6.00
CA THR A 184 -15.14 -7.46 7.16
C THR A 184 -14.08 -8.09 8.04
N VAL A 185 -13.04 -7.32 8.35
CA VAL A 185 -12.02 -7.70 9.33
C VAL A 185 -12.32 -6.97 10.64
N ALA A 186 -12.39 -7.73 11.74
CA ALA A 186 -12.72 -7.16 13.05
C ALA A 186 -11.65 -6.17 13.55
N SER A 187 -12.04 -5.29 14.47
CA SER A 187 -11.12 -4.32 15.08
C SER A 187 -9.89 -5.00 15.69
N GLY A 188 -8.71 -4.42 15.45
CA GLY A 188 -7.43 -4.93 15.91
C GLY A 188 -6.94 -6.20 15.18
N LYS A 189 -7.58 -6.60 14.08
CA LYS A 189 -7.14 -7.71 13.21
C LYS A 189 -6.56 -7.17 11.90
N THR A 190 -5.76 -8.00 11.24
CA THR A 190 -5.02 -7.62 10.03
C THR A 190 -5.29 -8.61 8.90
N ILE A 191 -5.08 -8.15 7.66
CA ILE A 191 -4.89 -9.03 6.50
C ILE A 191 -3.39 -9.07 6.25
N THR A 192 -2.79 -10.25 6.38
CA THR A 192 -1.35 -10.45 6.19
C THR A 192 -1.13 -11.34 4.99
N ALA A 193 -0.44 -10.84 3.96
CA ALA A 193 0.05 -11.67 2.87
C ALA A 193 1.26 -12.50 3.31
N ALA A 194 1.52 -13.64 2.66
CA ALA A 194 2.61 -14.53 3.04
C ALA A 194 3.98 -13.83 3.05
N GLN A 195 4.80 -14.16 4.06
CA GLN A 195 6.19 -13.72 4.17
C GLN A 195 7.00 -14.26 2.97
N ASN A 196 7.88 -13.45 2.37
CA ASN A 196 8.77 -13.81 1.24
C ASN A 196 8.08 -13.98 -0.13
N VAL A 197 7.29 -13.00 -0.57
CA VAL A 197 6.91 -12.89 -1.99
C VAL A 197 8.16 -12.54 -2.82
N THR A 198 8.95 -13.56 -3.19
CA THR A 198 10.18 -13.39 -3.99
C THR A 198 9.89 -12.95 -5.42
N THR A 199 8.73 -13.37 -5.96
CA THR A 199 8.21 -12.95 -7.26
C THR A 199 6.68 -12.83 -7.17
N GLY A 200 6.10 -11.69 -7.57
CA GLY A 200 4.65 -11.49 -7.67
C GLY A 200 4.10 -10.33 -6.82
N THR A 201 2.77 -10.26 -6.71
CA THR A 201 2.05 -9.22 -5.97
C THR A 201 1.44 -9.83 -4.71
N ALA A 202 1.87 -9.36 -3.53
CA ALA A 202 1.40 -9.87 -2.24
C ALA A 202 -0.08 -9.55 -1.99
N VAL A 203 -0.49 -8.33 -2.33
CA VAL A 203 -1.86 -7.83 -2.23
C VAL A 203 -2.13 -7.04 -3.50
N ASN A 204 -3.06 -7.53 -4.32
CA ASN A 204 -3.43 -6.89 -5.58
C ASN A 204 -4.85 -6.32 -5.46
N LEU A 205 -4.98 -4.99 -5.50
CA LEU A 205 -6.26 -4.29 -5.59
C LEU A 205 -6.45 -3.87 -7.04
N THR A 206 -7.08 -4.73 -7.83
CA THR A 206 -7.38 -4.44 -9.24
C THR A 206 -8.84 -4.02 -9.37
N ASN A 207 -9.06 -2.91 -10.06
CA ASN A 207 -10.37 -2.59 -10.59
C ASN A 207 -10.41 -2.95 -12.08
N ALA A 208 -11.02 -4.10 -12.40
CA ALA A 208 -11.01 -4.67 -13.75
C ALA A 208 -11.97 -3.98 -14.75
N GLY A 209 -12.86 -3.09 -14.28
CA GLY A 209 -13.81 -2.35 -15.12
C GLY A 209 -13.51 -0.84 -15.22
N THR A 210 -14.33 -0.08 -15.96
CA THR A 210 -14.26 1.39 -15.96
C THR A 210 -14.81 1.94 -14.64
N GLN A 211 -13.95 2.44 -13.74
CA GLN A 211 -14.41 3.21 -12.57
C GLN A 211 -14.92 4.58 -13.03
N THR A 212 -16.23 4.71 -13.22
CA THR A 212 -16.87 6.00 -13.52
C THR A 212 -16.96 6.87 -12.26
N THR A 213 -17.13 6.25 -11.08
CA THR A 213 -17.16 6.90 -9.76
C THR A 213 -16.61 5.94 -8.68
N GLY A 214 -15.94 6.46 -7.65
CA GLY A 214 -15.52 5.67 -6.47
C GLY A 214 -14.00 5.56 -6.28
N LYS A 215 -13.57 4.80 -5.25
CA LYS A 215 -12.16 4.60 -4.88
C LYS A 215 -11.84 3.10 -4.89
N VAL A 216 -10.76 2.70 -5.56
CA VAL A 216 -10.24 1.32 -5.50
C VAL A 216 -9.63 1.03 -4.12
N LEU A 217 -8.98 2.06 -3.55
CA LEU A 217 -8.46 2.06 -2.20
C LEU A 217 -8.88 3.37 -1.53
N ASN A 218 -9.67 3.26 -0.46
CA ASN A 218 -9.97 4.38 0.42
C ASN A 218 -9.25 4.14 1.75
N ILE A 219 -8.41 5.10 2.15
CA ILE A 219 -7.76 5.10 3.45
C ILE A 219 -8.30 6.30 4.19
N ASP A 220 -9.28 6.04 5.05
CA ASP A 220 -9.87 7.03 5.96
C ASP A 220 -9.47 6.64 7.37
N THR A 221 -8.72 7.52 8.02
CA THR A 221 -8.20 7.31 9.37
C THR A 221 -9.07 7.97 10.43
N GLY A 222 -10.22 8.52 10.03
CA GLY A 222 -11.16 9.21 10.91
C GLY A 222 -10.61 10.53 11.47
N ALA A 223 -11.30 11.06 12.48
CA ALA A 223 -10.94 12.31 13.16
C ALA A 223 -9.93 12.13 14.31
N GLY A 224 -9.51 10.89 14.59
CA GLY A 224 -8.55 10.58 15.65
C GLY A 224 -7.13 11.03 15.28
N ALA A 225 -6.35 11.50 16.26
CA ALA A 225 -4.97 11.88 16.05
C ALA A 225 -4.06 10.67 15.77
N PHE A 226 -3.17 10.76 14.78
CA PHE A 226 -2.06 9.82 14.62
C PHE A 226 -1.02 10.08 15.72
N SER A 227 -1.09 9.36 16.85
CA SER A 227 -0.26 9.70 18.02
C SER A 227 1.09 8.98 18.08
N THR A 228 1.45 8.16 17.09
CA THR A 228 2.73 7.44 17.04
C THR A 228 3.21 7.38 15.60
N ASN A 229 4.52 7.26 15.36
CA ASN A 229 5.25 7.31 14.07
C ASN A 229 4.67 6.51 12.86
N GLY A 230 3.51 5.85 12.96
CA GLY A 230 2.79 5.27 11.84
C GLY A 230 1.94 6.29 11.11
N GLY A 231 2.27 6.58 9.85
CA GLY A 231 1.36 7.29 8.94
C GLY A 231 0.18 6.41 8.52
N GLY A 232 -0.90 7.01 8.01
CA GLY A 232 -2.05 6.27 7.46
C GLY A 232 -1.68 5.35 6.29
N VAL A 233 -0.63 5.74 5.55
CA VAL A 233 0.12 4.89 4.64
C VAL A 233 1.58 4.98 5.03
N SER A 234 2.24 3.86 5.29
CA SER A 234 3.69 3.78 5.46
C SER A 234 4.25 2.78 4.46
N VAL A 235 5.34 3.18 3.79
CA VAL A 235 6.11 2.32 2.89
C VAL A 235 7.56 2.38 3.37
N THR A 236 8.03 1.30 3.99
CA THR A 236 9.36 1.23 4.61
C THR A 236 10.16 0.09 4.00
N SER A 237 11.43 0.33 3.68
CA SER A 237 12.41 -0.69 3.33
C SER A 237 13.72 -0.39 4.04
N THR A 238 14.27 -1.39 4.74
CA THR A 238 15.59 -1.30 5.38
C THR A 238 16.70 -1.94 4.55
N GLY A 239 16.34 -2.70 3.51
CA GLY A 239 17.29 -3.29 2.56
C GLY A 239 17.68 -2.31 1.45
N ALA A 240 18.85 -2.55 0.84
CA ALA A 240 19.31 -1.81 -0.33
C ALA A 240 18.30 -1.96 -1.48
N PHE A 241 17.92 -0.84 -2.08
CA PHE A 241 16.86 -0.79 -3.08
C PHE A 241 17.42 -0.34 -4.44
N THR A 242 17.22 -1.16 -5.48
CA THR A 242 17.76 -0.93 -6.83
C THR A 242 16.71 -0.44 -7.85
N GLY A 243 15.43 -0.28 -7.44
CA GLY A 243 14.29 0.03 -8.32
C GLY A 243 13.56 1.35 -8.00
N THR A 244 12.19 1.34 -8.03
CA THR A 244 11.31 2.43 -7.53
C THR A 244 10.37 1.97 -6.40
N LEU A 245 10.46 2.56 -5.20
CA LEU A 245 9.77 2.07 -3.99
C LEU A 245 8.27 2.40 -4.03
N ALA A 246 7.95 3.61 -4.46
CA ALA A 246 6.59 4.06 -4.71
C ALA A 246 6.51 4.64 -6.12
N ARG A 247 5.70 4.05 -6.98
CA ARG A 247 5.53 4.48 -8.38
C ARG A 247 4.08 4.86 -8.63
N LEU A 248 3.88 6.09 -9.09
CA LEU A 248 2.61 6.58 -9.60
C LEU A 248 2.76 6.74 -11.12
N THR A 249 2.00 5.98 -11.91
CA THR A 249 2.06 6.02 -13.38
C THR A 249 0.66 6.31 -13.92
N ALA A 250 0.53 7.37 -14.72
CA ALA A 250 -0.74 7.83 -15.24
C ALA A 250 -0.60 8.27 -16.72
N ASN A 251 -0.32 7.32 -17.60
CA ASN A 251 0.07 7.57 -18.99
C ASN A 251 -1.04 8.15 -19.88
N SER A 252 -2.28 8.16 -19.41
CA SER A 252 -3.45 8.59 -20.18
C SER A 252 -4.28 9.66 -19.47
N THR A 253 -3.74 10.31 -18.44
CA THR A 253 -4.40 11.45 -17.80
C THR A 253 -4.43 12.63 -18.78
N THR A 254 -5.60 12.91 -19.36
CA THR A 254 -5.83 14.07 -20.23
C THR A 254 -6.23 15.32 -19.44
N SER A 255 -6.92 15.13 -18.31
CA SER A 255 -7.26 16.16 -17.33
C SER A 255 -7.36 15.52 -15.95
N GLY A 256 -6.80 16.15 -14.91
CA GLY A 256 -6.83 15.66 -13.53
C GLY A 256 -5.50 15.76 -12.79
N THR A 257 -5.45 15.16 -11.59
CA THR A 257 -4.30 15.20 -10.69
C THR A 257 -3.84 13.78 -10.37
N VAL A 258 -2.57 13.47 -10.63
CA VAL A 258 -1.98 12.14 -10.34
C VAL A 258 -1.63 12.00 -8.86
N LEU A 259 -1.00 13.04 -8.29
CA LEU A 259 -0.72 13.17 -6.86
C LEU A 259 -1.20 14.54 -6.39
N GLY A 260 -2.30 14.56 -5.63
CA GLY A 260 -2.84 15.77 -5.03
C GLY A 260 -2.50 15.82 -3.55
N ILE A 261 -1.89 16.91 -3.10
CA ILE A 261 -1.58 17.14 -1.69
C ILE A 261 -2.30 18.42 -1.26
N GLN A 262 -3.25 18.29 -0.34
CA GLN A 262 -4.02 19.40 0.19
C GLN A 262 -3.91 19.38 1.72
N ALA A 263 -3.43 20.47 2.29
CA ALA A 263 -3.17 20.60 3.72
C ALA A 263 -3.76 21.91 4.25
N THR A 264 -5.07 22.09 4.06
CA THR A 264 -5.78 23.37 4.28
C THR A 264 -5.66 23.92 5.69
N ALA A 265 -5.53 23.04 6.69
CA ALA A 265 -5.40 23.41 8.11
C ALA A 265 -3.97 23.24 8.66
N LEU A 266 -2.96 23.04 7.80
CA LEU A 266 -1.58 22.86 8.24
C LEU A 266 -0.99 24.18 8.73
N ALA A 267 -1.12 24.46 10.02
CA ALA A 267 -0.55 25.65 10.66
C ALA A 267 0.96 25.51 10.88
N THR A 268 1.43 24.34 11.32
CA THR A 268 2.84 24.00 11.55
C THR A 268 3.16 22.64 10.93
N GLY A 269 4.35 22.47 10.34
CA GLY A 269 4.80 21.21 9.73
C GLY A 269 5.22 21.32 8.27
N LYS A 270 5.25 20.17 7.58
CA LYS A 270 5.64 20.03 6.16
C LYS A 270 4.56 19.24 5.43
N ALA A 271 4.06 19.75 4.31
CA ALA A 271 3.16 18.98 3.44
C ALA A 271 3.92 17.93 2.62
N ILE A 272 5.17 18.26 2.25
CA ILE A 272 6.14 17.37 1.64
C ILE A 272 7.45 17.59 2.39
N ASP A 273 8.02 16.51 2.92
CA ASP A 273 9.34 16.50 3.52
C ASP A 273 10.21 15.47 2.78
N VAL A 274 11.37 15.90 2.31
CA VAL A 274 12.31 15.06 1.58
C VAL A 274 13.63 15.11 2.35
N ASP A 275 13.82 14.11 3.20
CA ASP A 275 15.04 13.91 3.97
C ASP A 275 15.84 12.75 3.37
N LEU A 276 17.07 13.03 2.93
CA LEU A 276 18.00 12.04 2.40
C LEU A 276 18.92 11.44 3.48
N GLY A 277 18.73 11.84 4.74
CA GLY A 277 19.54 11.45 5.89
C GLY A 277 20.88 12.18 5.96
N THR A 278 21.78 11.67 6.80
CA THR A 278 23.11 12.27 7.04
C THR A 278 24.20 11.77 6.09
N GLY A 279 23.89 10.78 5.26
CA GLY A 279 24.82 10.23 4.27
C GLY A 279 25.05 11.18 3.10
N VAL A 280 26.22 11.11 2.47
CA VAL A 280 26.50 11.88 1.25
C VAL A 280 25.63 11.34 0.11
N TYR A 281 24.70 12.15 -0.37
CA TYR A 281 23.91 11.83 -1.55
C TYR A 281 24.72 12.08 -2.83
N THR A 282 24.94 11.03 -3.63
CA THR A 282 25.72 11.09 -4.88
C THR A 282 24.87 10.92 -6.14
N GLY A 283 23.53 10.85 -6.01
CA GLY A 283 22.61 10.68 -7.13
C GLY A 283 22.39 11.96 -7.95
N THR A 284 21.59 11.85 -9.01
CA THR A 284 21.37 12.94 -9.98
C THR A 284 20.36 14.00 -9.53
N GLY A 285 19.64 13.76 -8.42
CA GLY A 285 18.74 14.75 -7.81
C GLY A 285 17.76 14.11 -6.82
N ALA A 286 17.65 14.72 -5.64
CA ALA A 286 16.68 14.31 -4.61
C ALA A 286 15.23 14.42 -5.09
N ILE A 287 14.97 15.45 -5.91
CA ILE A 287 13.70 15.73 -6.57
C ILE A 287 14.03 16.04 -8.03
N ASN A 288 13.54 15.21 -8.95
CA ASN A 288 13.67 15.43 -10.39
C ASN A 288 12.30 15.76 -10.98
N VAL A 289 12.21 16.88 -11.69
CA VAL A 289 11.01 17.28 -12.44
C VAL A 289 11.39 17.35 -13.92
N THR A 290 10.75 16.53 -14.75
CA THR A 290 11.07 16.42 -16.18
C THR A 290 9.80 16.45 -17.00
N ALA A 291 9.78 17.25 -18.07
CA ALA A 291 8.63 17.40 -18.97
C ALA A 291 9.08 17.48 -20.44
N ASN A 292 9.47 16.34 -21.00
CA ASN A 292 10.12 16.25 -22.33
C ASN A 292 9.23 16.70 -23.51
N SER A 293 7.91 16.77 -23.33
CA SER A 293 6.95 17.10 -24.40
C SER A 293 5.86 18.07 -23.96
N ALA A 294 6.10 18.86 -22.91
CA ALA A 294 5.15 19.90 -22.52
C ALA A 294 5.15 21.02 -23.58
N SER A 295 4.06 21.14 -24.35
CA SER A 295 3.88 22.23 -25.33
C SER A 295 3.56 23.57 -24.67
N SER A 296 3.05 23.57 -23.43
CA SER A 296 2.71 24.74 -22.61
C SER A 296 2.51 24.32 -21.15
N GLY A 297 2.79 25.20 -20.16
CA GLY A 297 2.47 24.96 -18.74
C GLY A 297 3.59 25.35 -17.77
N THR A 298 3.32 25.23 -16.46
CA THR A 298 4.30 25.50 -15.38
C THR A 298 4.74 24.17 -14.76
N LEU A 299 6.06 23.88 -14.77
CA LEU A 299 6.60 22.66 -14.17
C LEU A 299 6.62 22.72 -12.63
N VAL A 300 7.05 23.85 -12.08
CA VAL A 300 7.05 24.12 -10.64
C VAL A 300 6.46 25.51 -10.43
N ASN A 301 5.25 25.58 -9.88
CA ASN A 301 4.60 26.83 -9.52
C ASN A 301 4.69 27.04 -8.01
N ILE A 302 5.23 28.19 -7.60
CA ILE A 302 5.33 28.56 -6.18
C ILE A 302 4.68 29.93 -6.02
N SER A 303 3.50 29.96 -5.41
CA SER A 303 2.71 31.16 -5.24
C SER A 303 1.96 31.11 -3.92
N GLY A 304 1.78 32.25 -3.26
CA GLY A 304 0.88 32.39 -2.13
C GLY A 304 0.38 33.82 -2.04
N THR A 305 -0.93 34.00 -1.99
CA THR A 305 -1.58 35.33 -2.00
C THR A 305 -1.11 36.23 -0.85
N SER A 306 -0.73 35.65 0.28
CA SER A 306 -0.22 36.37 1.45
C SER A 306 1.24 36.03 1.79
N LEU A 307 1.96 35.33 0.90
CA LEU A 307 3.32 34.89 1.19
C LEU A 307 4.23 36.10 1.47
N GLY A 308 4.13 37.17 0.68
CA GLY A 308 4.88 38.42 0.91
C GLY A 308 4.44 39.20 2.15
N GLY A 309 3.13 39.21 2.47
CA GLY A 309 2.58 39.91 3.64
C GLY A 309 2.92 39.27 4.97
N ASN A 310 3.18 37.96 4.97
CA ASN A 310 3.52 37.17 6.16
C ASN A 310 5.02 36.80 6.21
N ASN A 311 5.87 37.49 5.46
CA ASN A 311 7.32 37.23 5.39
C ASN A 311 7.68 35.79 4.96
N GLY A 312 6.79 35.14 4.20
CA GLY A 312 6.98 33.80 3.66
C GLY A 312 8.04 33.78 2.56
N THR A 313 8.78 32.67 2.49
CA THR A 313 9.80 32.43 1.46
C THR A 313 9.28 31.40 0.47
N GLY A 314 9.23 31.72 -0.82
CA GLY A 314 8.81 30.78 -1.86
C GLY A 314 9.85 29.68 -2.11
N VAL A 315 11.10 30.08 -2.41
CA VAL A 315 12.24 29.18 -2.59
C VAL A 315 13.35 29.61 -1.67
N LYS A 316 13.81 28.70 -0.80
CA LYS A 316 15.00 28.89 0.03
C LYS A 316 16.02 27.82 -0.34
N ILE A 317 17.18 28.25 -0.84
CA ILE A 317 18.33 27.37 -1.09
C ILE A 317 19.40 27.76 -0.08
N ALA A 318 19.70 26.85 0.84
CA ALA A 318 20.77 27.04 1.83
C ALA A 318 21.84 25.97 1.60
N THR A 319 23.06 26.40 1.30
CA THR A 319 24.22 25.53 1.16
C THR A 319 24.96 25.46 2.51
N GLY A 320 24.45 24.67 3.45
CA GLY A 320 25.02 24.49 4.80
C GLY A 320 24.58 25.52 5.84
N THR A 321 25.04 25.35 7.09
CA THR A 321 24.96 26.37 8.13
C THR A 321 25.98 27.47 7.83
N PRO A 322 25.58 28.76 7.75
CA PRO A 322 26.50 29.84 7.39
C PRO A 322 27.53 30.06 8.51
N THR A 323 28.65 29.35 8.42
CA THR A 323 29.79 29.46 9.34
C THR A 323 31.09 29.44 8.55
N GLY A 324 31.40 30.53 7.84
CA GLY A 324 32.76 30.87 7.37
C GLY A 324 33.40 29.97 6.30
N THR A 325 33.90 30.64 5.25
CA THR A 325 34.68 30.12 4.10
C THR A 325 33.93 29.18 3.13
N ASP A 326 33.54 29.75 1.99
CA ASP A 326 32.88 29.05 0.87
C ASP A 326 33.77 27.94 0.25
N PRO A 327 33.20 26.76 -0.09
CA PRO A 327 33.89 25.70 -0.83
C PRO A 327 34.21 26.12 -2.27
N THR A 328 35.36 25.68 -2.79
CA THR A 328 35.98 26.12 -4.06
C THR A 328 35.25 25.74 -5.37
N ILE A 329 34.07 25.11 -5.33
CA ILE A 329 33.31 24.72 -6.53
C ILE A 329 31.78 24.83 -6.42
N THR A 330 31.20 25.22 -5.29
CA THR A 330 29.75 25.24 -5.11
C THR A 330 29.14 26.58 -5.49
N LYS A 331 28.05 26.57 -6.26
CA LYS A 331 27.27 27.77 -6.59
C LYS A 331 25.96 27.72 -5.80
N ALA A 332 25.57 28.82 -5.14
CA ALA A 332 24.25 28.94 -4.51
C ALA A 332 23.11 28.87 -5.55
N LEU A 333 23.38 29.33 -6.77
CA LEU A 333 22.49 29.25 -7.91
C LEU A 333 23.32 29.00 -9.18
N ALA A 334 23.04 27.92 -9.90
CA ALA A 334 23.63 27.61 -11.20
C ALA A 334 22.51 27.53 -12.26
N LEU A 335 22.56 28.41 -13.27
CA LEU A 335 21.66 28.36 -14.42
C LEU A 335 22.46 27.98 -15.66
N ALA A 336 22.10 26.85 -16.28
CA ALA A 336 22.60 26.46 -17.59
C ALA A 336 21.50 26.71 -18.63
N LEU A 337 21.80 27.50 -19.66
CA LEU A 337 20.93 27.73 -20.81
C LEU A 337 21.33 26.74 -21.91
N GLY A 338 20.38 25.92 -22.39
CA GLY A 338 20.62 24.89 -23.42
C GLY A 338 20.99 25.47 -24.80
N ASN A 339 21.47 24.62 -25.72
CA ASN A 339 21.99 25.05 -27.03
C ASN A 339 20.96 25.13 -28.18
N THR A 340 19.67 24.96 -27.91
CA THR A 340 18.67 24.98 -28.99
C THR A 340 18.48 26.41 -29.52
N SER A 341 18.27 26.53 -30.83
CA SER A 341 18.27 27.76 -31.67
C SER A 341 17.29 28.89 -31.27
N THR A 342 16.70 28.87 -30.09
CA THR A 342 15.74 29.88 -29.60
C THR A 342 16.31 30.61 -28.39
N ALA A 343 16.28 31.95 -28.43
CA ALA A 343 16.80 32.81 -27.36
C ALA A 343 16.11 32.50 -26.01
N GLY A 344 16.90 32.12 -25.00
CA GLY A 344 16.45 31.93 -23.62
C GLY A 344 17.08 32.97 -22.69
N THR A 345 16.29 33.50 -21.75
CA THR A 345 16.80 34.39 -20.68
C THR A 345 17.07 33.56 -19.43
N GLY A 346 18.28 33.66 -18.87
CA GLY A 346 18.64 32.97 -17.62
C GLY A 346 17.93 33.56 -16.41
N LEU A 347 18.36 34.75 -15.99
CA LEU A 347 17.73 35.48 -14.91
C LEU A 347 16.99 36.70 -15.50
N TYR A 348 15.66 36.66 -15.46
CA TYR A 348 14.81 37.80 -15.83
C TYR A 348 14.34 38.51 -14.56
N ILE A 349 14.81 39.72 -14.33
CA ILE A 349 14.41 40.56 -13.20
C ILE A 349 13.52 41.67 -13.75
N ASN A 350 12.25 41.64 -13.39
CA ASN A 350 11.29 42.68 -13.71
C ASN A 350 10.59 43.12 -12.44
N ALA A 351 10.48 44.43 -12.28
CA ALA A 351 9.79 45.04 -11.16
C ALA A 351 8.69 45.94 -11.69
N GLY A 352 7.52 45.91 -11.04
CA GLY A 352 6.40 46.78 -11.39
C GLY A 352 6.78 48.25 -11.26
N SER A 353 6.05 49.14 -11.94
CA SER A 353 6.38 50.56 -12.03
C SER A 353 6.45 51.31 -10.69
N SER A 354 6.00 50.69 -9.59
CA SER A 354 6.01 51.24 -8.23
C SER A 354 7.09 50.64 -7.31
N TYR A 355 7.97 49.78 -7.81
CA TYR A 355 9.04 49.19 -7.00
C TYR A 355 10.14 50.22 -6.70
N GLN A 356 10.51 50.31 -5.42
CA GLN A 356 11.50 51.25 -4.89
C GLN A 356 12.57 50.43 -4.16
N GLY A 357 13.63 50.03 -4.86
CA GLY A 357 14.65 49.13 -4.33
C GLY A 357 15.74 48.77 -5.33
N ASN A 358 16.65 47.88 -4.93
CA ASN A 358 17.69 47.37 -5.81
C ASN A 358 17.18 46.17 -6.62
N LEU A 359 17.30 46.23 -7.94
CA LEU A 359 17.07 45.08 -8.83
C LEU A 359 18.12 43.99 -8.60
N ILE A 360 19.38 44.38 -8.33
CA ILE A 360 20.47 43.47 -7.96
C ILE A 360 21.25 44.11 -6.82
N ASP A 361 21.56 43.35 -5.77
CA ASP A 361 22.45 43.77 -4.68
C ASP A 361 23.29 42.58 -4.21
N ALA A 362 24.49 42.45 -4.76
CA ALA A 362 25.45 41.45 -4.32
C ALA A 362 26.21 42.00 -3.11
N ARG A 363 26.13 41.29 -1.98
CA ARG A 363 26.82 41.67 -0.74
C ARG A 363 27.83 40.63 -0.30
N VAL A 364 28.93 41.08 0.31
CA VAL A 364 29.90 40.24 1.01
C VAL A 364 30.02 40.79 2.43
N ASN A 365 29.85 39.94 3.45
CA ASN A 365 29.88 40.33 4.87
C ASN A 365 29.00 41.55 5.18
N ALA A 366 27.76 41.54 4.66
CA ALA A 366 26.78 42.62 4.77
C ALA A 366 27.13 43.94 4.05
N VAL A 367 28.21 44.00 3.26
CA VAL A 367 28.60 45.17 2.45
C VAL A 367 28.28 44.93 0.97
N SER A 368 27.60 45.88 0.32
CA SER A 368 27.31 45.83 -1.12
C SER A 368 28.57 46.00 -1.97
N VAL A 369 28.82 45.05 -2.87
CA VAL A 369 29.95 45.07 -3.81
C VAL A 369 29.50 45.33 -5.25
N PHE A 370 28.26 44.99 -5.60
CA PHE A 370 27.65 45.30 -6.90
C PHE A 370 26.15 45.55 -6.72
N THR A 371 25.69 46.72 -7.15
CA THR A 371 24.28 47.11 -7.02
C THR A 371 23.73 47.67 -8.32
N VAL A 372 22.53 47.24 -8.69
CA VAL A 372 21.69 47.82 -9.75
C VAL A 372 20.41 48.34 -9.10
N ALA A 373 20.24 49.66 -9.02
CA ALA A 373 19.10 50.29 -8.36
C ALA A 373 17.92 50.55 -9.33
N GLN A 374 16.69 50.62 -8.80
CA GLN A 374 15.51 51.15 -9.50
C GLN A 374 14.82 52.22 -8.64
N GLY A 375 14.64 53.42 -9.20
CA GLY A 375 13.94 54.55 -8.60
C GLY A 375 14.03 55.80 -9.47
N ALA A 376 13.14 56.78 -9.23
CA ALA A 376 12.86 57.95 -10.08
C ALA A 376 14.05 58.87 -10.48
N SER A 377 15.27 58.63 -9.97
CA SER A 377 16.48 59.42 -10.30
C SER A 377 17.76 58.59 -10.54
N ALA A 378 17.70 57.27 -10.73
CA ALA A 378 18.94 56.53 -10.96
C ALA A 378 18.75 55.23 -11.76
N ALA A 379 19.20 55.25 -13.01
CA ALA A 379 19.82 54.09 -13.63
C ALA A 379 21.30 54.02 -13.18
N ALA A 380 21.54 53.79 -11.88
CA ALA A 380 22.90 53.67 -11.36
C ALA A 380 23.29 52.20 -11.22
N VAL A 381 24.28 51.80 -12.02
CA VAL A 381 25.13 50.64 -11.70
C VAL A 381 26.22 51.16 -10.77
N THR A 382 26.26 50.67 -9.54
CA THR A 382 27.29 51.05 -8.56
C THR A 382 28.21 49.86 -8.31
N VAL A 383 29.52 50.09 -8.50
CA VAL A 383 30.59 49.19 -8.05
C VAL A 383 31.18 49.78 -6.78
N GLY A 384 30.99 49.12 -5.65
CA GLY A 384 31.37 49.63 -4.33
C GLY A 384 32.69 49.05 -3.81
N GLY A 385 33.25 49.67 -2.76
CA GLY A 385 34.48 49.22 -2.10
C GLY A 385 35.76 49.48 -2.91
N SER A 386 36.83 48.73 -2.63
CA SER A 386 38.11 48.78 -3.38
C SER A 386 38.08 47.94 -4.67
N ALA A 387 36.89 47.67 -5.21
CA ALA A 387 36.73 46.83 -6.39
C ALA A 387 37.15 47.58 -7.67
N THR A 388 37.87 46.90 -8.55
CA THR A 388 38.28 47.43 -9.86
C THR A 388 37.19 47.18 -10.90
N PHE A 389 36.76 48.22 -11.61
CA PHE A 389 35.94 48.08 -12.80
C PHE A 389 36.83 47.83 -14.03
N SER A 390 37.22 46.58 -14.24
CA SER A 390 38.00 46.18 -15.42
C SER A 390 37.09 46.11 -16.65
N THR A 391 37.50 46.76 -17.73
CA THR A 391 36.85 46.66 -19.04
C THR A 391 37.66 45.75 -19.97
N GLY A 392 37.09 45.30 -21.08
CA GLY A 392 37.82 44.54 -22.09
C GLY A 392 38.82 45.40 -22.88
N THR A 393 39.45 44.85 -23.91
CA THR A 393 40.40 45.59 -24.77
C THR A 393 39.72 46.47 -25.84
N GLY A 394 38.39 46.53 -25.84
CA GLY A 394 37.61 47.33 -26.79
C GLY A 394 37.47 48.80 -26.36
N ALA A 395 36.89 49.63 -27.23
CA ALA A 395 36.63 51.02 -26.92
C ALA A 395 35.62 51.14 -25.75
N VAL A 396 35.96 51.96 -24.75
CA VAL A 396 35.06 52.33 -23.66
C VAL A 396 34.53 53.73 -23.92
N THR A 397 33.27 53.85 -24.30
CA THR A 397 32.62 55.15 -24.55
C THR A 397 31.85 55.59 -23.30
N LEU A 398 32.18 56.78 -22.78
CA LEU A 398 31.45 57.42 -21.68
C LEU A 398 30.56 58.52 -22.27
N ASN A 399 29.25 58.27 -22.35
CA ASN A 399 28.30 59.15 -23.06
C ASN A 399 27.81 60.36 -22.24
N GLY A 400 28.30 60.51 -21.00
CA GLY A 400 27.88 61.57 -20.08
C GLY A 400 29.05 62.21 -19.36
N ASN A 401 28.75 63.23 -18.56
CA ASN A 401 29.74 63.88 -17.70
C ASN A 401 30.42 62.85 -16.79
N THR A 402 31.74 62.81 -16.82
CA THR A 402 32.56 61.92 -15.99
C THR A 402 33.29 62.74 -14.94
N SER A 403 33.08 62.41 -13.66
CA SER A 403 33.81 63.01 -12.54
C SER A 403 34.59 61.92 -11.81
N THR A 404 35.82 62.20 -11.41
CA THR A 404 36.59 61.34 -10.54
C THR A 404 36.51 61.82 -9.09
N ALA A 405 36.76 60.94 -8.12
CA ALA A 405 36.94 61.37 -6.73
C ALA A 405 38.20 62.25 -6.58
N SER A 406 38.28 62.98 -5.46
CA SER A 406 39.47 63.78 -5.12
C SER A 406 40.71 62.89 -5.04
N GLY A 407 41.81 63.29 -5.69
CA GLY A 407 43.08 62.54 -5.69
C GLY A 407 43.18 61.38 -6.69
N VAL A 408 42.20 61.20 -7.59
CA VAL A 408 42.26 60.17 -8.64
C VAL A 408 43.08 60.67 -9.83
N THR A 409 43.98 59.82 -10.33
CA THR A 409 44.77 60.09 -11.54
C THR A 409 44.15 59.36 -12.74
N ILE A 410 43.95 60.06 -13.86
CA ILE A 410 43.65 59.43 -15.15
C ILE A 410 44.99 59.17 -15.83
N THR A 411 45.41 57.91 -15.90
CA THR A 411 46.66 57.50 -16.55
C THR A 411 46.33 56.79 -17.86
N ALA A 412 46.83 57.29 -18.98
CA ALA A 412 46.81 56.52 -20.22
C ALA A 412 47.73 55.30 -20.05
N GLY A 413 47.29 54.12 -20.52
CA GLY A 413 48.00 52.86 -20.28
C GLY A 413 49.47 52.88 -20.73
N SER A 414 50.32 52.15 -20.00
CA SER A 414 51.73 51.95 -20.39
C SER A 414 51.79 51.29 -21.78
N GLY A 415 52.49 51.92 -22.73
CA GLY A 415 52.73 51.34 -24.06
C GLY A 415 52.01 51.98 -25.26
N ILE A 416 51.38 53.15 -25.12
CA ILE A 416 50.95 53.93 -26.29
C ILE A 416 52.19 54.46 -27.02
N THR A 417 52.61 53.75 -28.07
CA THR A 417 53.88 53.99 -28.77
C THR A 417 53.70 54.59 -30.16
N THR A 418 52.48 54.65 -30.70
CA THR A 418 52.22 55.07 -32.09
C THR A 418 51.01 55.97 -32.31
N THR A 419 50.26 56.38 -31.27
CA THR A 419 49.05 57.22 -31.40
C THR A 419 48.86 58.21 -30.23
N THR A 420 47.88 59.11 -30.35
CA THR A 420 47.51 60.09 -29.32
C THR A 420 46.84 59.42 -28.11
N ALA A 421 47.46 59.54 -26.93
CA ALA A 421 46.99 58.91 -25.70
C ALA A 421 45.64 59.44 -25.17
N VAL A 422 45.40 60.74 -25.30
CA VAL A 422 44.14 61.40 -24.95
C VAL A 422 43.82 62.43 -26.03
N THR A 423 42.69 62.25 -26.73
CA THR A 423 42.19 63.23 -27.70
C THR A 423 40.96 63.92 -27.13
N ILE A 424 41.01 65.24 -26.99
CA ILE A 424 39.86 66.06 -26.58
C ILE A 424 39.32 66.73 -27.85
N ALA A 425 38.36 66.09 -28.51
CA ALA A 425 37.71 66.63 -29.71
C ALA A 425 36.43 67.39 -29.31
N THR A 426 36.32 68.65 -29.69
CA THR A 426 35.21 69.52 -29.27
C THR A 426 33.97 69.44 -30.15
N GLY A 427 34.07 68.88 -31.36
CA GLY A 427 32.98 68.56 -32.31
C GLY A 427 32.05 69.72 -32.74
N SER A 428 31.45 70.44 -31.79
CA SER A 428 30.46 71.51 -31.98
C SER A 428 30.44 72.54 -30.83
N LEU A 429 31.53 72.69 -30.06
CA LEU A 429 31.59 73.65 -28.95
C LEU A 429 31.55 75.10 -29.49
N SER A 430 30.36 75.72 -29.55
CA SER A 430 30.19 77.10 -30.03
C SER A 430 30.48 78.17 -28.96
N THR A 431 30.35 77.81 -27.67
CA THR A 431 30.78 78.59 -26.50
C THR A 431 31.25 77.62 -25.40
N GLY A 432 32.41 77.89 -24.76
CA GLY A 432 32.98 77.08 -23.67
C GLY A 432 34.47 76.74 -23.84
N THR A 433 35.05 76.05 -22.85
CA THR A 433 36.45 75.56 -22.86
C THR A 433 36.49 74.05 -23.07
N ALA A 434 37.30 73.58 -24.02
CA ALA A 434 37.51 72.16 -24.32
C ALA A 434 38.17 71.41 -23.14
N LEU A 435 39.10 72.09 -22.48
CA LEU A 435 39.80 71.63 -21.30
C LEU A 435 39.94 72.84 -20.37
N SER A 436 39.33 72.78 -19.19
CA SER A 436 39.51 73.78 -18.13
C SER A 436 40.32 73.15 -17.01
N VAL A 437 41.55 73.61 -16.80
CA VAL A 437 42.37 73.21 -15.64
C VAL A 437 42.26 74.32 -14.61
N THR A 438 41.38 74.13 -13.64
CA THR A 438 41.16 75.09 -12.54
C THR A 438 41.52 74.43 -11.23
N THR A 439 42.55 74.94 -10.57
CA THR A 439 42.93 74.52 -9.23
C THR A 439 42.19 75.42 -8.25
N GLY A 440 41.00 74.99 -7.79
CA GLY A 440 40.17 75.82 -6.91
C GLY A 440 40.99 76.37 -5.74
N ASN A 441 41.06 77.70 -5.64
CA ASN A 441 41.62 78.61 -4.60
C ASN A 441 42.77 78.18 -3.65
N GLY A 442 43.38 77.01 -3.82
CA GLY A 442 44.47 76.48 -3.01
C GLY A 442 45.82 76.81 -3.65
N ALA A 443 46.66 77.53 -2.92
CA ALA A 443 47.99 77.92 -3.35
C ALA A 443 48.86 76.69 -3.72
N PHE A 444 49.49 76.73 -4.90
CA PHE A 444 50.52 75.77 -5.27
C PHE A 444 51.78 75.99 -4.45
N SER A 445 52.20 74.99 -3.67
CA SER A 445 53.44 75.06 -2.91
C SER A 445 54.62 74.34 -3.58
N THR A 446 54.45 73.57 -4.68
CA THR A 446 55.64 72.88 -5.28
C THR A 446 55.62 72.39 -6.75
N ALA A 447 54.55 72.52 -7.56
CA ALA A 447 54.62 72.31 -9.03
C ALA A 447 53.40 72.91 -9.75
N GLY A 448 53.52 73.44 -10.97
CA GLY A 448 52.44 74.15 -11.68
C GLY A 448 51.20 73.30 -12.04
N ALA A 449 50.07 73.97 -12.28
CA ALA A 449 48.77 73.34 -12.60
C ALA A 449 48.75 72.44 -13.84
N VAL A 450 49.63 72.74 -14.80
CA VAL A 450 49.87 71.91 -15.99
C VAL A 450 51.38 71.79 -16.13
N LYS A 451 51.90 70.57 -15.99
CA LYS A 451 53.30 70.25 -16.24
C LYS A 451 53.38 69.44 -17.54
N ILE A 452 54.11 69.94 -18.53
CA ILE A 452 54.43 69.23 -19.77
C ILE A 452 55.91 68.84 -19.66
N ASP A 453 56.18 67.56 -19.48
CA ASP A 453 57.53 67.02 -19.26
C ASP A 453 57.80 65.93 -20.30
N GLY A 454 58.85 66.10 -21.10
CA GLY A 454 59.28 65.11 -22.10
C GLY A 454 60.00 63.90 -21.48
N GLY A 455 60.20 63.89 -20.17
CA GLY A 455 61.04 62.94 -19.46
C GLY A 455 62.53 63.24 -19.62
N THR A 456 63.38 62.38 -19.07
CA THR A 456 64.85 62.52 -19.08
C THR A 456 65.50 62.11 -20.40
N GLY A 457 64.72 61.70 -21.40
CA GLY A 457 65.21 61.33 -22.72
C GLY A 457 65.44 62.55 -23.62
N VAL A 458 66.48 62.52 -24.44
CA VAL A 458 66.76 63.57 -25.44
C VAL A 458 65.58 63.70 -26.40
N PHE A 459 64.81 64.78 -26.28
CA PHE A 459 63.65 65.04 -27.12
C PHE A 459 64.12 65.73 -28.42
N THR A 460 63.99 65.07 -29.56
CA THR A 460 64.46 65.57 -30.87
C THR A 460 63.36 66.25 -31.70
N GLY A 461 62.17 66.48 -31.12
CA GLY A 461 61.01 67.07 -31.77
C GLY A 461 60.40 68.28 -31.04
N THR A 462 59.19 68.70 -31.42
CA THR A 462 58.46 69.81 -30.79
C THR A 462 57.78 69.35 -29.48
N LEU A 463 58.21 69.87 -28.33
CA LEU A 463 57.67 69.49 -27.01
C LEU A 463 56.23 69.98 -26.79
N THR A 464 55.92 71.19 -27.27
CA THR A 464 54.56 71.76 -27.26
C THR A 464 54.38 72.53 -28.56
N GLN A 465 53.43 72.12 -29.41
CA GLN A 465 53.08 72.84 -30.63
C GLN A 465 51.75 73.57 -30.41
N ILE A 466 51.78 74.91 -30.43
CA ILE A 466 50.58 75.75 -30.31
C ILE A 466 50.34 76.38 -31.68
N THR A 467 49.41 75.83 -32.43
CA THR A 467 49.04 76.33 -33.76
C THR A 467 47.69 77.03 -33.68
N GLY A 468 47.70 78.36 -33.81
CA GLY A 468 46.49 79.18 -33.78
C GLY A 468 46.05 79.48 -35.20
N ASN A 469 44.90 78.95 -35.62
CA ASN A 469 44.42 79.13 -37.00
C ASN A 469 43.56 80.39 -37.20
N SER A 470 43.28 81.17 -36.14
CA SER A 470 42.63 82.49 -36.22
C SER A 470 42.68 83.22 -34.87
N SER A 471 43.75 83.97 -34.57
CA SER A 471 43.70 84.98 -33.50
C SER A 471 43.66 86.38 -34.15
N THR A 472 42.55 87.09 -33.96
CA THR A 472 42.38 88.44 -34.52
C THR A 472 42.92 89.55 -33.61
N ALA A 473 43.34 89.22 -32.38
CA ALA A 473 44.20 90.05 -31.52
C ALA A 473 44.53 89.29 -30.22
N GLY A 474 45.76 88.77 -30.08
CA GLY A 474 46.23 88.19 -28.81
C GLY A 474 47.49 87.33 -28.97
N THR A 475 48.44 87.48 -28.04
CA THR A 475 49.68 86.70 -27.94
C THR A 475 49.35 85.22 -27.79
N LEU A 476 49.71 84.42 -28.79
CA LEU A 476 49.37 82.99 -28.82
C LEU A 476 50.21 82.16 -27.83
N VAL A 477 51.48 82.55 -27.63
CA VAL A 477 52.38 81.94 -26.65
C VAL A 477 53.34 83.01 -26.12
N GLY A 478 53.39 83.22 -24.81
CA GLY A 478 54.46 83.97 -24.15
C GLY A 478 55.52 82.99 -23.66
N ILE A 479 56.57 82.77 -24.45
CA ILE A 479 57.74 81.99 -23.99
C ILE A 479 58.75 83.00 -23.46
N SER A 480 59.00 83.00 -22.15
CA SER A 480 60.15 83.69 -21.56
C SER A 480 61.04 82.65 -20.89
N GLY A 481 62.29 82.57 -21.35
CA GLY A 481 63.28 81.65 -20.82
C GLY A 481 64.67 82.21 -21.07
N THR A 482 65.51 82.22 -20.04
CA THR A 482 66.87 82.80 -20.04
C THR A 482 67.92 81.88 -20.70
N GLY A 483 67.50 81.01 -21.63
CA GLY A 483 68.37 79.98 -22.22
C GLY A 483 67.78 79.27 -23.44
N LEU A 484 66.94 79.96 -24.22
CA LEU A 484 66.52 79.46 -25.53
C LEU A 484 67.68 79.63 -26.51
N THR A 485 68.27 78.52 -26.97
CA THR A 485 69.17 78.49 -28.14
C THR A 485 68.42 78.13 -29.39
#